data_AF-A0A7S4P8S8-F1
#
_entry.id   AF-A0A7S4P8S8-F1
#
_cell.length_a   1.000
_cell.length_b   1.000
_cell.length_c   1.000
_cell.angle_alpha   90.00
_cell.angle_beta   90.00
_cell.angle_gamma   90.00
#
_symmetry.space_group_name_H-M   'P 1'
#
loop_
_entity.id
_entity.type
_entity.pdbx_description
1 polymer ?
#
loop_
_entity_poly.entity_id
_entity_poly.type
_entity_poly.pdbx_seq_one_letter_code
_entity_poly.pdbx_strand_id
1 'polypeptide(L)'
;KARDHFISLESLWNEIGIAEDDRSAVQKEISNEFERILQAKVNEAKEEKATMNLKIRLLEVRLSSMKNQLGEQAQNDSTHGQGQQVALKEKMETLEAILSRTETLRDERYVVMTNLLEELKFLYCDEFCILSQEQEEQTTANIEMNLSPQHEEDIRQIVFEKQQLREQRIEELQRSLAGIRELIELVGNSPGDKDWKDVDEMCQMDLNTESLKETGNLVKRTCTRLDMLQQVRGQMEGQLNAQQDEIKQLLEVTRTAPAEQEAYVSHPSDSCYAQMIAKNERSIDELRVKLNRMLPELCEEASEKLAAIKAELKEEAVDQAEE
;
A
#
# COMPACT_ATOMS: atom_id res chain seq x y z
N LYS A 1 51.74 -21.03 58.79
CA LYS A 1 52.07 -22.47 58.59
C LYS A 1 53.47 -22.66 58.03
N ALA A 2 53.78 -22.27 56.78
CA ALA A 2 55.14 -22.39 56.25
C ALA A 2 56.22 -21.72 57.12
N ARG A 3 55.97 -20.47 57.54
CA ARG A 3 56.82 -19.75 58.51
C ARG A 3 56.95 -20.47 59.86
N ASP A 4 55.87 -21.03 60.37
CA ASP A 4 55.86 -21.76 61.65
C ASP A 4 56.66 -23.07 61.55
N HIS A 5 56.58 -23.77 60.41
CA HIS A 5 57.43 -24.93 60.12
C HIS A 5 58.89 -24.54 59.98
N PHE A 6 59.20 -23.38 59.38
CA PHE A 6 60.56 -22.87 59.28
C PHE A 6 61.15 -22.55 60.66
N ILE A 7 60.39 -21.89 61.53
CA ILE A 7 60.79 -21.61 62.93
C ILE A 7 60.98 -22.92 63.71
N SER A 8 60.08 -23.90 63.52
CA SER A 8 60.21 -25.22 64.16
C SER A 8 61.47 -25.96 63.69
N LEU A 9 61.83 -25.83 62.42
CA LEU A 9 63.05 -26.41 61.85
C LEU A 9 64.31 -25.77 62.47
N GLU A 10 64.32 -24.44 62.63
CA GLU A 10 65.40 -23.72 63.31
C GLU A 10 65.58 -24.16 64.78
N SER A 11 64.48 -24.33 65.52
CA SER A 11 64.52 -24.86 66.90
C SER A 11 65.17 -26.24 66.95
N LEU A 12 64.75 -27.15 66.06
CA LEU A 12 65.30 -28.51 66.00
C LEU A 12 66.79 -28.52 65.62
N TRP A 13 67.23 -27.67 64.69
CA TRP A 13 68.65 -27.55 64.37
C TRP A 13 69.49 -27.07 65.56
N ASN A 14 68.94 -26.16 66.37
CA ASN A 14 69.55 -25.70 67.62
C ASN A 14 69.63 -26.80 68.67
N GLU A 15 68.56 -27.59 68.84
CA GLU A 15 68.51 -28.69 69.80
C GLU A 15 69.49 -29.83 69.46
N ILE A 16 69.67 -30.14 68.17
CA ILE A 16 70.52 -31.24 67.70
C ILE A 16 71.98 -30.82 67.50
N GLY A 17 72.26 -29.51 67.42
CA GLY A 17 73.61 -28.98 67.25
C GLY A 17 74.15 -29.05 65.82
N ILE A 18 73.29 -28.88 64.80
CA ILE A 18 73.73 -28.81 63.39
C ILE A 18 74.62 -27.58 63.19
N ALA A 19 75.69 -27.70 62.41
CA ALA A 19 76.60 -26.60 62.10
C ALA A 19 75.92 -25.49 61.29
N GLU A 20 76.33 -24.24 61.51
CA GLU A 20 75.71 -23.07 60.88
C GLU A 20 75.82 -23.09 59.34
N ASP A 21 76.91 -23.61 58.80
CA ASP A 21 77.11 -23.74 57.35
C ASP A 21 76.08 -24.69 56.71
N ASP A 22 75.77 -25.81 57.38
CA ASP A 22 74.77 -26.78 56.92
C ASP A 22 73.35 -26.22 57.03
N ARG A 23 73.04 -25.48 58.12
CA ARG A 23 71.77 -24.76 58.26
C ARG A 23 71.58 -23.71 57.17
N SER A 24 72.63 -22.94 56.88
CA SER A 24 72.63 -21.92 55.82
C SER A 24 72.41 -22.55 54.44
N ALA A 25 73.03 -23.70 54.17
CA ALA A 25 72.82 -24.45 52.93
C ALA A 25 71.36 -24.90 52.76
N VAL A 26 70.75 -25.49 53.79
CA VAL A 26 69.34 -25.93 53.75
C VAL A 26 68.38 -24.74 53.67
N GLN A 27 68.64 -23.65 54.41
CA GLN A 27 67.85 -22.42 54.33
C GLN A 27 67.90 -21.80 52.93
N LYS A 28 69.08 -21.83 52.28
CA LYS A 28 69.24 -21.36 50.91
C LYS A 28 68.46 -22.23 49.92
N GLU A 29 68.47 -23.55 50.08
CA GLU A 29 67.68 -24.47 49.27
C GLU A 29 66.17 -24.22 49.41
N ILE A 30 65.67 -24.10 50.65
CA ILE A 30 64.28 -23.76 50.94
C ILE A 30 63.90 -22.40 50.33
N SER A 31 64.77 -21.39 50.48
CA SER A 31 64.53 -20.05 49.93
C SER A 31 64.45 -20.07 48.40
N ASN A 32 65.37 -20.77 47.74
CA ASN A 32 65.36 -20.93 46.29
C ASN A 32 64.08 -21.62 45.79
N GLU A 33 63.62 -22.66 46.49
CA GLU A 33 62.42 -23.40 46.11
C GLU A 33 61.14 -22.56 46.35
N PHE A 34 61.07 -21.83 47.47
CA PHE A 34 59.99 -20.86 47.72
C PHE A 34 59.94 -19.77 46.65
N GLU A 35 61.09 -19.20 46.30
CA GLU A 35 61.20 -18.20 45.25
C GLU A 35 60.72 -18.76 43.90
N ARG A 36 61.15 -19.98 43.55
CA ARG A 36 60.72 -20.68 42.33
C ARG A 36 59.19 -20.85 42.27
N ILE A 37 58.58 -21.34 43.35
CA ILE A 37 57.14 -21.57 43.43
C ILE A 37 56.37 -20.23 43.38
N LEU A 38 56.82 -19.22 44.13
CA LEU A 38 56.20 -17.89 44.13
C LEU A 38 56.29 -17.24 42.75
N GLN A 39 57.44 -17.32 42.09
CA GLN A 39 57.61 -16.79 40.74
C GLN A 39 56.69 -17.49 39.74
N ALA A 40 56.56 -18.81 39.82
CA ALA A 40 55.63 -19.57 38.99
C ALA A 40 54.18 -19.13 39.21
N LYS A 41 53.74 -18.96 40.47
CA LYS A 41 52.37 -18.49 40.79
C LYS A 41 52.12 -17.03 40.41
N VAL A 42 53.12 -16.17 40.51
CA VAL A 42 53.04 -14.79 40.01
C VAL A 42 52.91 -14.76 38.49
N ASN A 43 53.64 -15.62 37.78
CA ASN A 43 53.55 -15.71 36.33
C ASN A 43 52.18 -16.26 35.88
N GLU A 44 51.67 -17.32 36.52
CA GLU A 44 50.33 -17.88 36.28
C GLU A 44 49.24 -16.80 36.47
N ALA A 45 49.30 -16.05 37.58
CA ALA A 45 48.35 -14.97 37.83
C ALA A 45 48.48 -13.80 36.82
N LYS A 46 49.70 -13.49 36.35
CA LYS A 46 49.91 -12.48 35.29
C LYS A 46 49.33 -12.94 33.95
N GLU A 47 49.50 -14.19 33.59
CA GLU A 47 48.94 -14.79 32.37
C GLU A 47 47.41 -14.83 32.42
N GLU A 48 46.82 -15.22 33.55
CA GLU A 48 45.37 -15.21 33.74
C GLU A 48 44.81 -13.79 33.65
N LYS A 49 45.47 -12.81 34.31
CA LYS A 49 45.12 -11.38 34.19
C LYS A 49 45.20 -10.89 32.76
N ALA A 50 46.26 -11.24 32.01
CA ALA A 50 46.41 -10.85 30.62
C ALA A 50 45.29 -11.44 29.74
N THR A 51 44.95 -12.70 29.97
CA THR A 51 43.87 -13.41 29.27
C THR A 51 42.50 -12.78 29.55
N MET A 52 42.20 -12.43 30.81
CA MET A 52 40.97 -11.74 31.17
C MET A 52 40.87 -10.36 30.50
N ASN A 53 41.96 -9.58 30.49
CA ASN A 53 41.99 -8.28 29.82
C ASN A 53 41.74 -8.40 28.31
N LEU A 54 42.30 -9.44 27.67
CA LEU A 54 42.05 -9.70 26.25
C LEU A 54 40.57 -10.03 25.98
N LYS A 55 39.96 -10.89 26.81
CA LYS A 55 38.53 -11.22 26.70
C LYS A 55 37.64 -9.99 26.88
N ILE A 56 37.91 -9.17 27.89
CA ILE A 56 37.19 -7.91 28.12
C ILE A 56 37.27 -7.01 26.88
N ARG A 57 38.47 -6.86 26.29
CA ARG A 57 38.64 -6.03 25.09
C ARG A 57 37.86 -6.59 23.89
N LEU A 58 37.82 -7.91 23.71
CA LEU A 58 37.03 -8.54 22.66
C LEU A 58 35.52 -8.33 22.87
N LEU A 59 35.05 -8.44 24.12
CA LEU A 59 33.65 -8.16 24.47
C LEU A 59 33.29 -6.70 24.23
N GLU A 60 34.16 -5.75 24.62
CA GLU A 60 33.97 -4.31 24.37
C GLU A 60 33.89 -4.00 22.87
N VAL A 61 34.77 -4.59 22.05
CA VAL A 61 34.75 -4.43 20.58
C VAL A 61 33.47 -5.00 19.99
N ARG A 62 33.07 -6.21 20.39
CA ARG A 62 31.83 -6.84 19.89
C ARG A 62 30.59 -6.04 20.29
N LEU A 63 30.52 -5.58 21.53
CA LEU A 63 29.43 -4.74 22.03
C LEU A 63 29.37 -3.41 21.27
N SER A 64 30.51 -2.75 21.06
CA SER A 64 30.57 -1.51 20.28
C SER A 64 30.09 -1.71 18.84
N SER A 65 30.48 -2.82 18.20
CA SER A 65 30.00 -3.16 16.86
C SER A 65 28.49 -3.35 16.81
N MET A 66 27.90 -4.05 17.80
CA MET A 66 26.45 -4.26 17.84
C MET A 66 25.66 -3.01 18.17
N LYS A 67 26.15 -2.16 19.09
CA LYS A 67 25.53 -0.86 19.36
C LYS A 67 25.49 0.02 18.11
N ASN A 68 26.59 0.04 17.33
CA ASN A 68 26.63 0.75 16.06
C ASN A 68 25.60 0.24 15.05
N GLN A 69 25.43 -1.09 14.92
CA GLN A 69 24.41 -1.68 14.05
C GLN A 69 22.98 -1.30 14.46
N LEU A 70 22.73 -1.22 15.77
CA LEU A 70 21.43 -0.82 16.33
C LEU A 70 21.22 0.70 16.33
N GLY A 71 22.19 1.49 15.84
CA GLY A 71 22.14 2.95 15.93
C GLY A 71 22.08 3.46 17.37
N GLU A 72 22.41 2.62 18.35
CA GLU A 72 22.56 3.05 19.73
C GLU A 72 23.86 3.85 19.79
N GLN A 73 23.77 5.13 20.17
CA GLN A 73 24.97 5.85 20.54
C GLN A 73 25.68 5.03 21.61
N ALA A 74 27.00 4.92 21.49
CA ALA A 74 27.82 4.54 22.63
C ALA A 74 27.51 5.58 23.72
N GLN A 75 26.51 5.31 24.55
CA GLN A 75 26.40 5.95 25.84
C GLN A 75 27.77 5.71 26.42
N ASN A 76 28.51 6.81 26.54
CA ASN A 76 29.70 6.87 27.34
C ASN A 76 29.19 6.59 28.75
N ASP A 77 29.05 5.31 29.07
CA ASP A 77 29.21 4.77 30.41
C ASP A 77 30.69 4.96 30.81
N SER A 78 31.26 6.13 30.52
CA SER A 78 32.09 6.83 31.47
C SER A 78 31.20 7.12 32.68
N THR A 79 30.92 6.07 33.45
CA THR A 79 31.27 6.14 34.86
C THR A 79 32.75 6.49 34.92
N HIS A 80 33.03 7.77 34.72
CA HIS A 80 34.14 8.47 35.33
C HIS A 80 33.82 8.61 36.83
N GLY A 81 33.48 7.48 37.46
CA GLY A 81 33.59 7.27 38.88
C GLY A 81 35.03 6.85 39.10
N GLN A 82 35.90 7.85 39.26
CA GLN A 82 37.21 7.63 39.85
C GLN A 82 37.01 6.82 41.15
N GLY A 83 37.57 5.61 41.22
CA GLY A 83 37.88 5.00 42.52
C GLY A 83 37.31 3.61 42.85
N GLN A 84 36.65 2.88 41.93
CA GLN A 84 36.31 1.48 42.19
C GLN A 84 37.03 0.56 41.23
N GLN A 85 38.07 -0.13 41.73
CA GLN A 85 38.63 -1.32 41.10
C GLN A 85 37.53 -2.40 41.07
N VAL A 86 36.68 -2.36 40.06
CA VAL A 86 35.77 -3.48 39.75
C VAL A 86 36.66 -4.67 39.41
N ALA A 87 36.39 -5.82 40.04
CA ALA A 87 37.17 -7.02 39.76
C ALA A 87 37.04 -7.38 38.27
N LEU A 88 38.13 -7.78 37.62
CA LEU A 88 38.13 -8.10 36.18
C LEU A 88 37.04 -9.14 35.82
N LYS A 89 36.79 -10.07 36.75
CA LYS A 89 35.74 -11.09 36.61
C LYS A 89 34.34 -10.47 36.58
N GLU A 90 34.01 -9.57 37.50
CA GLU A 90 32.72 -8.88 37.55
C GLU A 90 32.50 -8.01 36.29
N LYS A 91 33.56 -7.33 35.82
CA LYS A 91 33.50 -6.56 34.57
C LYS A 91 33.20 -7.47 33.37
N MET A 92 33.81 -8.65 33.31
CA MET A 92 33.59 -9.61 32.23
C MET A 92 32.15 -10.16 32.27
N GLU A 93 31.67 -10.60 33.42
CA GLU A 93 30.29 -11.11 33.59
C GLU A 93 29.25 -10.04 33.24
N THR A 94 29.50 -8.78 33.63
CA THR A 94 28.64 -7.64 33.28
C THR A 94 28.62 -7.40 31.77
N LEU A 95 29.79 -7.42 31.11
CA LEU A 95 29.87 -7.25 29.66
C LEU A 95 29.19 -8.39 28.91
N GLU A 96 29.34 -9.65 29.36
CA GLU A 96 28.67 -10.81 28.78
C GLU A 96 27.14 -10.70 28.90
N ALA A 97 26.64 -10.26 30.06
CA ALA A 97 25.20 -10.04 30.26
C ALA A 97 24.64 -8.92 29.37
N ILE A 98 25.37 -7.79 29.25
CA ILE A 98 24.99 -6.69 28.36
C ILE A 98 24.99 -7.17 26.90
N LEU A 99 26.05 -7.87 26.49
CA LEU A 99 26.19 -8.41 25.14
C LEU A 99 25.03 -9.34 24.78
N SER A 100 24.68 -10.26 25.68
CA SER A 100 23.56 -11.19 25.51
C SER A 100 22.24 -10.45 25.31
N ARG A 101 21.97 -9.41 26.12
CA ARG A 101 20.76 -8.60 25.97
C ARG A 101 20.75 -7.82 24.66
N THR A 102 21.88 -7.26 24.24
CA THR A 102 22.02 -6.53 22.97
C THR A 102 21.83 -7.46 21.77
N GLU A 103 22.29 -8.72 21.85
CA GLU A 103 22.06 -9.73 20.81
C GLU A 103 20.58 -10.07 20.67
N THR A 104 19.86 -10.27 21.78
CA THR A 104 18.41 -10.48 21.73
C THR A 104 17.69 -9.30 21.07
N LEU A 105 18.03 -8.06 21.44
CA LEU A 105 17.43 -6.86 20.85
C LEU A 105 17.72 -6.74 19.35
N ARG A 106 18.93 -7.12 18.92
CA ARG A 106 19.28 -7.17 17.49
C ARG A 106 18.42 -8.16 16.73
N ASP A 107 18.25 -9.36 17.27
CA ASP A 107 17.48 -10.41 16.59
C ASP A 107 16.00 -10.03 16.51
N GLU A 108 15.43 -9.45 17.58
CA GLU A 108 14.07 -8.90 17.58
C GLU A 108 13.88 -7.83 16.50
N ARG A 109 14.81 -6.88 16.40
CA ARG A 109 14.76 -5.81 15.41
C ARG A 109 14.98 -6.31 13.99
N TYR A 110 15.85 -7.29 13.80
CA TYR A 110 16.07 -7.91 12.50
C TYR A 110 14.79 -8.57 11.98
N VAL A 111 14.05 -9.28 12.83
CA VAL A 111 12.75 -9.88 12.45
C VAL A 111 11.74 -8.80 12.06
N VAL A 112 11.61 -7.75 12.86
CA VAL A 112 10.69 -6.63 12.57
C VAL A 112 11.05 -5.95 11.25
N MET A 113 12.33 -5.67 11.04
CA MET A 113 12.80 -5.03 9.82
C MET A 113 12.56 -5.92 8.60
N THR A 114 12.86 -7.21 8.70
CA THR A 114 12.62 -8.18 7.61
C THR A 114 11.15 -8.19 7.21
N ASN A 115 10.23 -8.25 8.17
CA ASN A 115 8.79 -8.23 7.90
C ASN A 115 8.36 -6.92 7.21
N LEU A 116 8.84 -5.77 7.69
CA LEU A 116 8.54 -4.47 7.08
C LEU A 116 9.06 -4.38 5.65
N LEU A 117 10.22 -4.97 5.35
CA LEU A 117 10.77 -5.02 3.99
C LEU A 117 10.02 -5.95 3.07
N GLU A 118 9.58 -7.11 3.57
CA GLU A 118 8.72 -8.00 2.80
C GLU A 118 7.40 -7.30 2.44
N GLU A 119 6.81 -6.57 3.38
CA GLU A 119 5.60 -5.77 3.15
C GLU A 119 5.87 -4.62 2.16
N LEU A 120 6.97 -3.90 2.32
CA LEU A 120 7.37 -2.82 1.42
C LEU A 120 7.65 -3.34 0.00
N LYS A 121 8.27 -4.52 -0.12
CA LYS A 121 8.53 -5.21 -1.38
C LYS A 121 7.22 -5.59 -2.08
N PHE A 122 6.28 -6.17 -1.34
CA PHE A 122 4.96 -6.47 -1.86
C PHE A 122 4.29 -5.20 -2.41
N LEU A 123 4.31 -4.10 -1.64
CA LEU A 123 3.74 -2.82 -2.06
C LEU A 123 4.45 -2.27 -3.32
N TYR A 124 5.78 -2.23 -3.38
CA TYR A 124 6.49 -1.62 -4.52
C TYR A 124 6.56 -2.47 -5.78
N CYS A 125 6.82 -3.77 -5.65
CA CYS A 125 7.08 -4.66 -6.79
C CYS A 125 5.78 -5.25 -7.34
N ASP A 126 4.95 -5.83 -6.46
CA ASP A 126 3.75 -6.56 -6.87
C ASP A 126 2.56 -5.62 -7.08
N GLU A 127 2.45 -4.61 -6.24
CA GLU A 127 1.31 -3.69 -6.29
C GLU A 127 1.53 -2.47 -7.18
N PHE A 128 2.59 -1.69 -6.96
CA PHE A 128 2.80 -0.45 -7.74
C PHE A 128 3.72 -0.60 -8.96
N CYS A 129 4.46 -1.72 -9.11
CA CYS A 129 5.48 -1.93 -10.16
C CYS A 129 6.50 -0.77 -10.29
N ILE A 130 6.94 -0.21 -9.15
CA ILE A 130 7.79 1.00 -9.12
C ILE A 130 9.29 0.66 -9.13
N LEU A 131 9.70 -0.46 -8.54
CA LEU A 131 11.12 -0.82 -8.42
C LEU A 131 11.52 -1.86 -9.47
N SER A 132 12.72 -1.69 -10.05
CA SER A 132 13.37 -2.78 -10.79
C SER A 132 13.97 -3.80 -9.81
N GLN A 133 14.14 -5.04 -10.26
CA GLN A 133 14.74 -6.13 -9.48
C GLN A 133 16.13 -5.76 -8.91
N GLU A 134 16.90 -4.94 -9.64
CA GLU A 134 18.22 -4.45 -9.23
C GLU A 134 18.14 -3.39 -8.10
N GLN A 135 17.09 -2.57 -8.08
CA GLN A 135 16.81 -1.62 -7.00
C GLN A 135 16.28 -2.31 -5.75
N GLU A 136 15.52 -3.40 -5.92
CA GLU A 136 15.06 -4.24 -4.82
C GLU A 136 16.25 -4.85 -4.07
N GLU A 137 17.14 -5.52 -4.79
CA GLU A 137 18.35 -6.13 -4.21
C GLU A 137 19.22 -5.10 -3.49
N GLN A 138 19.37 -3.90 -4.06
CA GLN A 138 20.17 -2.83 -3.46
C GLN A 138 19.51 -2.22 -2.22
N THR A 139 18.18 -2.15 -2.18
CA THR A 139 17.44 -1.64 -1.02
C THR A 139 17.47 -2.66 0.11
N THR A 140 17.22 -3.94 -0.16
CA THR A 140 17.31 -5.02 0.83
C THR A 140 18.72 -5.13 1.42
N ALA A 141 19.77 -5.07 0.58
CA ALA A 141 21.16 -5.15 1.05
C ALA A 141 21.60 -3.95 1.92
N ASN A 142 21.10 -2.74 1.63
CA ASN A 142 21.41 -1.56 2.45
C ASN A 142 20.73 -1.61 3.83
N ILE A 143 19.61 -2.30 3.94
CA ILE A 143 18.79 -2.35 5.15
C ILE A 143 19.21 -3.50 6.07
N GLU A 144 19.72 -4.60 5.52
CA GLU A 144 20.45 -5.64 6.28
C GLU A 144 21.61 -5.05 7.12
N MET A 145 22.11 -3.85 6.76
CA MET A 145 23.21 -3.19 7.46
C MET A 145 22.79 -2.17 8.53
N ASN A 146 21.52 -1.76 8.64
CA ASN A 146 21.10 -0.69 9.56
C ASN A 146 19.80 -1.03 10.32
N LEU A 147 19.94 -1.36 11.61
CA LEU A 147 18.81 -1.70 12.50
C LEU A 147 18.48 -0.56 13.48
N SER A 148 18.75 0.68 13.09
CA SER A 148 18.48 1.85 13.94
C SER A 148 16.98 2.12 14.11
N PRO A 149 16.53 2.66 15.27
CA PRO A 149 15.11 2.93 15.50
C PRO A 149 14.54 3.94 14.51
N GLN A 150 15.36 4.93 14.14
CA GLN A 150 14.97 5.93 13.17
C GLN A 150 14.72 5.29 11.80
N HIS A 151 15.60 4.39 11.37
CA HIS A 151 15.44 3.73 10.09
C HIS A 151 14.21 2.80 10.05
N GLU A 152 13.94 2.09 11.15
CA GLU A 152 12.72 1.30 11.31
C GLU A 152 11.47 2.18 11.19
N GLU A 153 11.47 3.33 11.87
CA GLU A 153 10.35 4.29 11.82
C GLU A 153 10.18 4.89 10.41
N ASP A 154 11.27 5.26 9.74
CA ASP A 154 11.23 5.77 8.37
C ASP A 154 10.57 4.74 7.43
N ILE A 155 10.91 3.45 7.56
CA ILE A 155 10.30 2.38 6.77
C ILE A 155 8.82 2.19 7.14
N ARG A 156 8.47 2.19 8.43
CA ARG A 156 7.07 2.11 8.89
C ARG A 156 6.22 3.23 8.29
N GLN A 157 6.74 4.45 8.29
CA GLN A 157 6.07 5.60 7.71
C GLN A 157 5.83 5.42 6.20
N ILE A 158 6.82 4.92 5.46
CA ILE A 158 6.67 4.64 4.03
C ILE A 158 5.61 3.54 3.80
N VAL A 159 5.66 2.43 4.55
CA VAL A 159 4.65 1.36 4.46
C VAL A 159 3.25 1.92 4.68
N PHE A 160 3.08 2.72 5.74
CA PHE A 160 1.81 3.36 6.06
C PHE A 160 1.30 4.28 4.94
N GLU A 161 2.15 5.15 4.40
CA GLU A 161 1.79 6.03 3.29
C GLU A 161 1.37 5.26 2.04
N LYS A 162 2.03 4.13 1.75
CA LYS A 162 1.69 3.27 0.61
C LYS A 162 0.39 2.52 0.83
N GLN A 163 0.12 2.03 2.03
CA GLN A 163 -1.17 1.44 2.38
C GLN A 163 -2.31 2.45 2.26
N GLN A 164 -2.14 3.69 2.74
CA GLN A 164 -3.14 4.73 2.57
C GLN A 164 -3.41 5.04 1.10
N LEU A 165 -2.36 5.12 0.28
CA LEU A 165 -2.52 5.33 -1.17
C LEU A 165 -3.27 4.17 -1.82
N ARG A 166 -3.00 2.93 -1.39
CA ARG A 166 -3.73 1.74 -1.85
C ARG A 166 -5.21 1.82 -1.51
N GLU A 167 -5.56 2.13 -0.27
CA GLU A 167 -6.95 2.28 0.18
C GLU A 167 -7.68 3.36 -0.64
N GLN A 168 -7.07 4.53 -0.84
CA GLN A 168 -7.64 5.60 -1.66
C GLN A 168 -7.92 5.13 -3.11
N ARG A 169 -7.01 4.35 -3.70
CA ARG A 169 -7.18 3.80 -5.05
C ARG A 169 -8.31 2.77 -5.11
N ILE A 170 -8.44 1.92 -4.10
CA ILE A 170 -9.54 0.96 -4.00
C ILE A 170 -10.88 1.70 -3.90
N GLU A 171 -10.97 2.74 -3.08
CA GLU A 171 -12.19 3.57 -2.95
C GLU A 171 -12.56 4.29 -4.26
N GLU A 172 -11.57 4.84 -4.96
CA GLU A 172 -11.76 5.46 -6.29
C GLU A 172 -12.32 4.44 -7.31
N LEU A 173 -11.78 3.22 -7.30
CA LEU A 173 -12.25 2.14 -8.17
C LEU A 173 -13.68 1.70 -7.81
N GLN A 174 -13.98 1.51 -6.52
CA GLN A 174 -15.33 1.14 -6.07
C GLN A 174 -16.37 2.19 -6.47
N ARG A 175 -16.06 3.48 -6.29
CA ARG A 175 -16.92 4.57 -6.77
C ARG A 175 -17.11 4.55 -8.28
N SER A 176 -16.05 4.27 -9.03
CA SER A 176 -16.12 4.18 -10.50
C SER A 176 -16.99 3.00 -10.96
N LEU A 177 -16.85 1.84 -10.32
CA LEU A 177 -17.67 0.65 -10.59
C LEU A 177 -19.15 0.90 -10.28
N ALA A 178 -19.46 1.59 -9.17
CA ALA A 178 -20.83 1.98 -8.83
C ALA A 178 -21.44 2.89 -9.92
N GLY A 179 -20.71 3.92 -10.35
CA GLY A 179 -21.17 4.81 -11.43
C GLY A 179 -21.39 4.09 -12.77
N ILE A 180 -20.60 3.05 -13.07
CA ILE A 180 -20.82 2.21 -14.25
C ILE A 180 -22.09 1.39 -14.14
N ARG A 181 -22.38 0.81 -12.96
CA ARG A 181 -23.64 0.08 -12.76
C ARG A 181 -24.84 0.97 -13.03
N GLU A 182 -24.85 2.18 -12.48
CA GLU A 182 -25.91 3.16 -12.71
C GLU A 182 -26.07 3.49 -14.20
N LEU A 183 -24.96 3.64 -14.94
CA LEU A 183 -25.00 3.88 -16.39
C LEU A 183 -25.51 2.69 -17.20
N ILE A 184 -25.18 1.46 -16.81
CA ILE A 184 -25.69 0.23 -17.45
C ILE A 184 -27.21 0.16 -17.30
N GLU A 185 -27.72 0.42 -16.10
CA GLU A 185 -29.16 0.46 -15.82
C GLU A 185 -29.86 1.58 -16.61
N LEU A 186 -29.26 2.76 -16.67
CA LEU A 186 -29.82 3.93 -17.38
C LEU A 186 -29.91 3.71 -18.90
N VAL A 187 -28.92 3.06 -19.49
CA VAL A 187 -28.91 2.67 -20.92
C VAL A 187 -29.98 1.59 -21.20
N GLY A 188 -30.43 0.87 -20.16
CA GLY A 188 -31.49 -0.14 -20.26
C GLY A 188 -30.98 -1.57 -20.40
N ASN A 189 -29.69 -1.80 -20.15
CA ASN A 189 -29.15 -3.14 -20.01
C ASN A 189 -29.59 -3.73 -18.66
N SER A 190 -29.89 -5.02 -18.67
CA SER A 190 -30.46 -5.74 -17.54
C SER A 190 -29.42 -6.63 -16.83
N PRO A 191 -29.69 -7.11 -15.60
CA PRO A 191 -28.78 -7.99 -14.86
C PRO A 191 -28.37 -9.31 -15.54
N GLY A 192 -29.02 -9.65 -16.66
CA GLY A 192 -28.66 -10.81 -17.49
C GLY A 192 -27.59 -10.53 -18.54
N ASP A 193 -27.33 -9.26 -18.86
CA ASP A 193 -26.42 -8.86 -19.92
C ASP A 193 -24.98 -9.09 -19.50
N LYS A 194 -24.15 -9.50 -20.47
CA LYS A 194 -22.72 -9.76 -20.26
C LYS A 194 -22.03 -8.60 -19.56
N ASP A 195 -22.39 -7.38 -19.95
CA ASP A 195 -21.78 -6.16 -19.42
C ASP A 195 -22.16 -5.89 -17.96
N TRP A 196 -23.36 -6.31 -17.53
CA TRP A 196 -23.78 -6.22 -16.13
C TRP A 196 -23.08 -7.30 -15.29
N LYS A 197 -22.96 -8.53 -15.81
CA LYS A 197 -22.24 -9.63 -15.15
C LYS A 197 -20.76 -9.35 -14.99
N ASP A 198 -20.11 -8.84 -16.03
CA ASP A 198 -18.70 -8.48 -15.97
C ASP A 198 -18.49 -7.41 -14.86
N VAL A 199 -19.34 -6.39 -14.77
CA VAL A 199 -19.24 -5.37 -13.69
C VAL A 199 -19.64 -5.92 -12.33
N ASP A 200 -20.60 -6.85 -12.25
CA ASP A 200 -21.01 -7.47 -10.99
C ASP A 200 -19.92 -8.36 -10.41
N GLU A 201 -19.30 -9.20 -11.25
CA GLU A 201 -18.11 -9.99 -10.91
C GLU A 201 -16.98 -9.10 -10.40
N MET A 202 -16.72 -7.98 -11.09
CA MET A 202 -15.67 -7.03 -10.69
C MET A 202 -15.92 -6.34 -9.34
N CYS A 203 -17.18 -6.14 -8.95
CA CYS A 203 -17.53 -5.62 -7.62
C CYS A 203 -17.51 -6.68 -6.53
N GLN A 204 -17.66 -7.96 -6.88
CA GLN A 204 -17.57 -9.08 -5.94
C GLN A 204 -16.12 -9.50 -5.69
N MET A 205 -15.17 -9.02 -6.48
CA MET A 205 -13.74 -9.21 -6.22
C MET A 205 -13.34 -8.51 -4.93
N ASP A 206 -12.63 -9.23 -4.07
CA ASP A 206 -12.05 -8.65 -2.86
C ASP A 206 -10.80 -7.84 -3.25
N LEU A 207 -11.02 -6.56 -3.55
CA LEU A 207 -9.97 -5.60 -3.93
C LEU A 207 -8.91 -5.43 -2.83
N ASN A 208 -9.17 -5.89 -1.60
CA ASN A 208 -8.17 -5.87 -0.53
C ASN A 208 -7.18 -7.02 -0.61
N THR A 209 -7.47 -8.10 -1.35
CA THR A 209 -6.57 -9.25 -1.52
C THR A 209 -5.96 -9.36 -2.91
N GLU A 210 -6.52 -8.66 -3.91
CA GLU A 210 -5.93 -8.56 -5.24
C GLU A 210 -4.78 -7.54 -5.29
N SER A 211 -3.83 -7.76 -6.21
CA SER A 211 -2.72 -6.84 -6.41
C SER A 211 -3.22 -5.50 -6.98
N LEU A 212 -2.55 -4.39 -6.67
CA LEU A 212 -2.84 -3.10 -7.31
C LEU A 212 -2.61 -3.13 -8.83
N LYS A 213 -1.81 -4.05 -9.35
CA LYS A 213 -1.66 -4.28 -10.79
C LYS A 213 -2.92 -4.88 -11.41
N GLU A 214 -3.51 -5.88 -10.76
CA GLU A 214 -4.81 -6.46 -11.17
C GLU A 214 -5.90 -5.42 -11.01
N THR A 215 -5.92 -4.70 -9.88
CA THR A 215 -6.77 -3.53 -9.64
C THR A 215 -6.59 -2.46 -10.73
N GLY A 216 -5.37 -2.18 -11.17
CA GLY A 216 -5.07 -1.20 -12.22
C GLY A 216 -5.50 -1.68 -13.61
N ASN A 217 -5.39 -2.97 -13.91
CA ASN A 217 -5.95 -3.56 -15.11
C ASN A 217 -7.48 -3.53 -15.08
N LEU A 218 -8.05 -3.76 -13.90
CA LEU A 218 -9.47 -3.67 -13.62
C LEU A 218 -9.95 -2.24 -13.91
N VAL A 219 -9.33 -1.23 -13.29
CA VAL A 219 -9.57 0.20 -13.56
C VAL A 219 -9.53 0.51 -15.06
N LYS A 220 -8.51 0.05 -15.80
CA LYS A 220 -8.42 0.31 -17.25
C LYS A 220 -9.60 -0.29 -18.02
N ARG A 221 -10.00 -1.54 -17.70
CA ARG A 221 -11.18 -2.17 -18.31
C ARG A 221 -12.45 -1.41 -17.93
N THR A 222 -12.59 -1.04 -16.67
CA THR A 222 -13.66 -0.21 -16.09
C THR A 222 -13.81 1.12 -16.82
N CYS A 223 -12.72 1.89 -16.98
CA CYS A 223 -12.73 3.17 -17.69
C CYS A 223 -13.05 3.02 -19.18
N THR A 224 -12.45 2.03 -19.85
CA THR A 224 -12.76 1.75 -21.26
C THR A 224 -14.25 1.44 -21.43
N ARG A 225 -14.80 0.67 -20.50
CA ARG A 225 -16.21 0.30 -20.49
C ARG A 225 -17.12 1.49 -20.19
N LEU A 226 -16.72 2.36 -19.26
CA LEU A 226 -17.41 3.62 -18.96
C LEU A 226 -17.49 4.51 -20.21
N ASP A 227 -16.37 4.69 -20.91
CA ASP A 227 -16.32 5.50 -22.13
C ASP A 227 -17.26 4.95 -23.21
N MET A 228 -17.26 3.63 -23.39
CA MET A 228 -18.20 2.96 -24.32
C MET A 228 -19.66 3.20 -23.91
N LEU A 229 -20.00 3.06 -22.62
CA LEU A 229 -21.36 3.30 -22.13
C LEU A 229 -21.78 4.77 -22.25
N GLN A 230 -20.88 5.71 -22.00
CA GLN A 230 -21.15 7.14 -22.19
C GLN A 230 -21.37 7.48 -23.67
N GLN A 231 -20.62 6.85 -24.58
CA GLN A 231 -20.85 7.00 -26.01
C GLN A 231 -22.23 6.47 -26.42
N VAL A 232 -22.61 5.29 -25.94
CA VAL A 232 -23.94 4.72 -26.17
C VAL A 232 -25.02 5.62 -25.58
N ARG A 233 -24.84 6.14 -24.36
CA ARG A 233 -25.76 7.11 -23.75
C ARG A 233 -25.96 8.33 -24.65
N GLY A 234 -24.88 8.92 -25.14
CA GLY A 234 -24.95 10.07 -26.06
C GLY A 234 -25.65 9.76 -27.38
N GLN A 235 -25.47 8.55 -27.92
CA GLN A 235 -26.21 8.09 -29.11
C GLN A 235 -27.72 7.95 -28.81
N MET A 236 -28.07 7.36 -27.67
CA MET A 236 -29.47 7.19 -27.27
C MET A 236 -30.15 8.52 -26.96
N GLU A 237 -29.47 9.45 -26.28
CA GLU A 237 -29.94 10.82 -26.08
C GLU A 237 -30.20 11.52 -27.42
N GLY A 238 -29.27 11.39 -28.38
CA GLY A 238 -29.42 11.94 -29.72
C GLY A 238 -30.62 11.35 -30.46
N GLN A 239 -30.79 10.02 -30.42
CA GLN A 239 -31.94 9.34 -31.02
C GLN A 239 -33.26 9.75 -30.37
N LEU A 240 -33.28 9.82 -29.04
CA LEU A 240 -34.45 10.23 -28.27
C LEU A 240 -34.88 11.65 -28.65
N ASN A 241 -33.94 12.60 -28.72
CA ASN A 241 -34.23 13.97 -29.11
C ASN A 241 -34.77 14.05 -30.54
N ALA A 242 -34.16 13.33 -31.48
CA ALA A 242 -34.64 13.27 -32.87
C ALA A 242 -36.06 12.71 -32.97
N GLN A 243 -36.38 11.66 -32.20
CA GLN A 243 -37.72 11.09 -32.13
C GLN A 243 -38.73 12.05 -31.48
N GLN A 244 -38.34 12.77 -30.43
CA GLN A 244 -39.19 13.77 -29.79
C GLN A 244 -39.49 14.95 -30.74
N ASP A 245 -38.50 15.40 -31.50
CA ASP A 245 -38.69 16.41 -32.54
C ASP A 245 -39.63 15.91 -33.64
N GLU A 246 -39.50 14.66 -34.07
CA GLU A 246 -40.41 14.04 -35.03
C GLU A 246 -41.85 13.94 -34.47
N ILE A 247 -42.02 13.49 -33.23
CA ILE A 247 -43.32 13.45 -32.54
C ILE A 247 -43.95 14.84 -32.53
N LYS A 248 -43.17 15.87 -32.18
CA LYS A 248 -43.65 17.25 -32.14
C LYS A 248 -44.14 17.71 -33.52
N GLN A 249 -43.36 17.47 -34.58
CA GLN A 249 -43.76 17.79 -35.95
C GLN A 249 -45.05 17.06 -36.35
N LEU A 250 -45.16 15.76 -36.05
CA LEU A 250 -46.34 14.97 -36.35
C LEU A 250 -47.58 15.43 -35.56
N LEU A 251 -47.43 15.80 -34.28
CA LEU A 251 -48.52 16.35 -33.46
C LEU A 251 -49.03 17.69 -34.03
N GLU A 252 -48.13 18.54 -34.51
CA GLU A 252 -48.47 19.81 -35.17
C GLU A 252 -49.25 19.56 -36.48
N VAL A 253 -48.77 18.66 -37.35
CA VAL A 253 -49.43 18.36 -38.63
C VAL A 253 -50.80 17.69 -38.42
N THR A 254 -50.91 16.79 -37.44
CA THR A 254 -52.16 16.11 -37.09
C THR A 254 -53.14 17.00 -36.30
N ARG A 255 -52.77 18.26 -35.99
CA ARG A 255 -53.57 19.20 -35.19
C ARG A 255 -54.03 18.60 -33.86
N THR A 256 -53.21 17.75 -33.24
CA THR A 256 -53.58 17.05 -32.00
C THR A 256 -53.74 18.02 -30.84
N ALA A 257 -54.82 17.89 -30.06
CA ALA A 257 -55.15 18.81 -28.99
C ALA A 257 -54.07 18.80 -27.88
N PRO A 258 -53.72 19.96 -27.28
CA PRO A 258 -52.68 20.03 -26.25
C PRO A 258 -52.84 19.05 -25.09
N ALA A 259 -54.08 18.79 -24.67
CA ALA A 259 -54.39 17.84 -23.60
C ALA A 259 -54.05 16.38 -23.92
N GLU A 260 -53.91 16.04 -25.20
CA GLU A 260 -53.55 14.68 -25.66
C GLU A 260 -52.06 14.56 -25.99
N GLN A 261 -51.34 15.67 -26.14
CA GLN A 261 -49.93 15.68 -26.56
C GLN A 261 -49.01 15.03 -25.51
N GLU A 262 -49.31 15.20 -24.21
CA GLU A 262 -48.53 14.62 -23.12
C GLU A 262 -48.50 13.08 -23.15
N ALA A 263 -49.52 12.44 -23.73
CA ALA A 263 -49.57 10.97 -23.83
C ALA A 263 -48.53 10.39 -24.81
N TYR A 264 -48.12 11.17 -25.82
CA TYR A 264 -47.22 10.71 -26.88
C TYR A 264 -45.74 10.89 -26.54
N VAL A 265 -45.42 11.71 -25.55
CA VAL A 265 -44.03 12.04 -25.21
C VAL A 265 -43.51 11.11 -24.11
N SER A 266 -42.32 10.54 -24.30
CA SER A 266 -41.56 9.87 -23.25
C SER A 266 -41.19 10.86 -22.13
N HIS A 267 -41.36 10.47 -20.87
CA HIS A 267 -41.00 11.34 -19.74
C HIS A 267 -39.65 10.93 -19.14
N PRO A 268 -38.89 11.86 -18.52
CA PRO A 268 -37.68 11.54 -17.79
C PRO A 268 -37.87 10.57 -16.62
N SER A 269 -39.12 10.33 -16.21
CA SER A 269 -39.51 9.33 -15.21
C SER A 269 -39.61 7.90 -15.76
N ASP A 270 -39.54 7.72 -17.08
CA ASP A 270 -39.47 6.40 -17.70
C ASP A 270 -38.12 5.74 -17.34
N SER A 271 -38.13 4.46 -16.98
CA SER A 271 -37.05 3.86 -16.17
C SER A 271 -35.67 3.71 -16.84
N CYS A 272 -35.58 3.85 -18.17
CA CYS A 272 -34.31 3.86 -18.92
C CYS A 272 -34.48 4.40 -20.35
N TYR A 273 -33.37 4.77 -21.01
CA TYR A 273 -33.38 5.29 -22.39
C TYR A 273 -34.01 4.32 -23.40
N ALA A 274 -33.74 3.02 -23.27
CA ALA A 274 -34.31 2.01 -24.16
C ALA A 274 -35.85 2.01 -24.13
N GLN A 275 -36.46 2.14 -22.94
CA GLN A 275 -37.92 2.19 -22.80
C GLN A 275 -38.49 3.50 -23.36
N MET A 276 -37.80 4.62 -23.15
CA MET A 276 -38.21 5.92 -23.68
C MET A 276 -38.22 5.92 -25.20
N ILE A 277 -37.17 5.40 -25.83
CA ILE A 277 -37.07 5.26 -27.29
C ILE A 277 -38.20 4.36 -27.80
N ALA A 278 -38.40 3.18 -27.19
CA ALA A 278 -39.47 2.27 -27.60
C ALA A 278 -40.89 2.84 -27.41
N LYS A 279 -41.10 3.73 -26.42
CA LYS A 279 -42.35 4.47 -26.25
C LYS A 279 -42.51 5.49 -27.38
N ASN A 280 -41.48 6.27 -27.66
CA ASN A 280 -41.52 7.27 -28.73
C ASN A 280 -41.72 6.64 -30.11
N GLU A 281 -41.10 5.49 -30.40
CA GLU A 281 -41.33 4.75 -31.65
C GLU A 281 -42.81 4.36 -31.82
N ARG A 282 -43.44 3.85 -30.76
CA ARG A 282 -44.89 3.55 -30.78
C ARG A 282 -45.72 4.80 -30.99
N SER A 283 -45.39 5.90 -30.30
CA SER A 283 -46.06 7.18 -30.50
C SER A 283 -45.94 7.70 -31.94
N ILE A 284 -44.76 7.59 -32.54
CA ILE A 284 -44.52 7.99 -33.93
C ILE A 284 -45.38 7.15 -34.88
N ASP A 285 -45.42 5.83 -34.70
CA ASP A 285 -46.22 4.94 -35.53
C ASP A 285 -47.72 5.24 -35.40
N GLU A 286 -48.22 5.46 -34.18
CA GLU A 286 -49.62 5.86 -33.94
C GLU A 286 -49.97 7.18 -34.63
N LEU A 287 -49.09 8.19 -34.53
CA LEU A 287 -49.29 9.49 -35.15
C LEU A 287 -49.21 9.42 -36.68
N ARG A 288 -48.31 8.61 -37.24
CA ARG A 288 -48.24 8.35 -38.69
C ARG A 288 -49.51 7.68 -39.19
N VAL A 289 -50.06 6.72 -38.45
CA VAL A 289 -51.35 6.09 -38.78
C VAL A 289 -52.48 7.12 -38.71
N LYS A 290 -52.51 7.98 -37.70
CA LYS A 290 -53.49 9.07 -37.58
C LYS A 290 -53.38 10.05 -38.75
N LEU A 291 -52.17 10.48 -39.10
CA LEU A 291 -51.90 11.36 -40.24
C LEU A 291 -52.41 10.76 -41.55
N ASN A 292 -52.12 9.48 -41.82
CA ASN A 292 -52.57 8.82 -43.03
C ASN A 292 -54.11 8.75 -43.15
N ARG A 293 -54.83 8.73 -42.03
CA ARG A 293 -56.30 8.80 -42.01
C ARG A 293 -56.83 10.22 -42.30
N MET A 294 -56.11 11.25 -41.86
CA MET A 294 -56.46 12.66 -42.10
C MET A 294 -56.00 13.18 -43.47
N LEU A 295 -55.05 12.49 -44.11
CA LEU A 295 -54.46 12.90 -45.38
C LEU A 295 -55.50 13.21 -46.48
N PRO A 296 -56.55 12.38 -46.68
CA PRO A 296 -57.57 12.67 -47.70
C PRO A 296 -58.29 13.99 -47.44
N GLU A 297 -58.69 14.25 -46.20
CA GLU A 297 -59.38 15.49 -45.80
C GLU A 297 -58.46 16.70 -45.94
N LEU A 298 -57.19 16.58 -45.54
CA LEU A 298 -56.20 17.67 -45.70
C LEU A 298 -55.92 17.99 -47.18
N CYS A 299 -55.86 16.97 -48.04
CA CYS A 299 -55.70 17.15 -49.48
C CYS A 299 -56.93 17.79 -50.12
N GLU A 300 -58.13 17.43 -49.66
CA GLU A 300 -59.39 18.05 -50.09
C GLU A 300 -59.45 19.52 -49.64
N GLU A 301 -59.20 19.83 -48.36
CA GLU A 301 -59.09 21.21 -47.84
C GLU A 301 -58.09 22.06 -48.64
N ALA A 302 -56.91 21.49 -48.95
CA ALA A 302 -55.90 22.19 -49.73
C ALA A 302 -56.34 22.41 -51.18
N SER A 303 -57.04 21.45 -51.78
CA SER A 303 -57.57 21.54 -53.15
C SER A 303 -58.69 22.59 -53.23
N GLU A 304 -59.55 22.66 -52.24
CA GLU A 304 -60.60 23.67 -52.12
C GLU A 304 -60.01 25.08 -51.96
N LYS A 305 -59.01 25.25 -51.08
CA LYS A 305 -58.29 26.53 -50.94
C LYS A 305 -57.61 26.94 -52.23
N LEU A 306 -56.98 26.00 -52.94
CA LEU A 306 -56.36 26.26 -54.24
C LEU A 306 -57.40 26.67 -55.28
N ALA A 307 -58.58 26.03 -55.27
CA ALA A 307 -59.68 26.38 -56.16
C ALA A 307 -60.22 27.78 -55.85
N ALA A 308 -60.35 28.15 -54.57
CA ALA A 308 -60.75 29.49 -54.15
C ALA A 308 -59.74 30.55 -54.62
N ILE A 309 -58.44 30.35 -54.39
CA ILE A 309 -57.39 31.27 -54.86
C ILE A 309 -57.40 31.39 -56.39
N LYS A 310 -57.61 30.29 -57.13
CA LYS A 310 -57.73 30.34 -58.60
C LYS A 310 -58.98 31.09 -59.08
N ALA A 311 -60.07 31.02 -58.32
CA ALA A 311 -61.28 31.77 -58.64
C ALA A 311 -61.05 33.28 -58.44
N GLU A 312 -60.47 33.66 -57.31
CA GLU A 312 -60.09 35.05 -57.00
C GLU A 312 -59.11 35.62 -58.03
N LEU A 313 -58.03 34.89 -58.36
CA LEU A 313 -57.06 35.30 -59.39
C LEU A 313 -57.69 35.45 -60.78
N LYS A 314 -58.74 34.68 -61.08
CA LYS A 314 -59.45 34.77 -62.36
C LYS A 314 -60.36 36.00 -62.41
N GLU A 315 -61.02 36.34 -61.30
CA GLU A 315 -61.82 37.56 -61.17
C GLU A 315 -60.93 38.80 -61.28
N GLU A 316 -59.81 38.84 -60.55
CA GLU A 316 -58.81 39.92 -60.65
C GLU A 316 -58.23 40.06 -62.08
N ALA A 317 -57.98 38.94 -62.77
CA ALA A 317 -57.49 38.97 -64.15
C ALA A 317 -58.54 39.43 -65.17
N VAL A 318 -59.84 39.25 -64.88
CA VAL A 318 -60.94 39.79 -65.69
C VAL A 318 -61.09 41.29 -65.44
N ASP A 319 -61.08 41.71 -64.17
CA ASP A 319 -61.14 43.13 -63.79
C ASP A 319 -59.96 43.93 -64.41
N GLN A 320 -58.74 43.37 -64.42
CA GLN A 320 -57.58 43.99 -65.07
C GLN A 320 -57.65 44.05 -66.61
N ALA A 321 -58.47 43.22 -67.24
CA ALA A 321 -58.66 43.24 -68.69
C ALA A 321 -59.79 44.18 -69.14
N GLU A 322 -60.65 44.60 -68.22
CA GLU A 322 -61.74 45.57 -68.45
C GLU A 322 -61.31 47.03 -68.24
N GLU A 323 -60.18 47.28 -67.54
CA GLU A 323 -59.46 48.57 -67.49
C GLU A 323 -58.63 48.86 -68.74
#